data_AF-A0AAE3GS06-F1
#
_entry.id   AF-A0AAE3GS06-F1
#
_cell.length_a   1.000
_cell.length_b   1.000
_cell.length_c   1.000
_cell.angle_alpha   90.00
_cell.angle_beta   90.00
_cell.angle_gamma   90.00
#
_symmetry.space_group_name_H-M   'P 1'
#
loop_
_entity.id
_entity.type
_entity.pdbx_description
1 polymer ?
#
loop_
_entity_poly.entity_id
_entity_poly.type
_entity_poly.pdbx_seq_one_letter_code
_entity_poly.pdbx_strand_id
1 'polypeptide(L)'
;MHLQRIQVPDFRALKDVDITFEKEFVPRIFPLGSLNGGGKSTLLQLIFVLLHCSSDPERKPFLKNLLQGFKIHEGEDKRVLAIIDVWDGEKNVEIEFFSYKDSHIKELFPLNEEDNNVDCDNLTFSAPQKLEDLK
;
A
#
# COMPACT_ATOMS: atom_id res chain seq x y z
N MET A 1 18.33 -0.01 -5.25
CA MET A 1 16.88 0.26 -5.10
C MET A 1 16.59 1.74 -4.87
N HIS A 2 15.64 2.36 -5.58
CA HIS A 2 15.14 3.72 -5.27
C HIS A 2 13.67 3.91 -5.66
N LEU A 3 12.96 4.73 -4.89
CA LEU A 3 11.58 5.14 -5.17
C LEU A 3 11.55 6.04 -6.42
N GLN A 4 10.67 5.73 -7.37
CA GLN A 4 10.50 6.47 -8.63
C GLN A 4 9.20 7.25 -8.67
N ARG A 5 8.13 6.71 -8.08
CA ARG A 5 6.83 7.38 -8.02
C ARG A 5 6.06 6.91 -6.81
N ILE A 6 5.22 7.79 -6.28
CA ILE A 6 4.13 7.40 -5.40
C ILE A 6 2.84 8.06 -5.85
N GLN A 7 1.77 7.27 -5.89
CA GLN A 7 0.40 7.73 -6.06
C GLN A 7 -0.42 7.37 -4.83
N VAL A 8 -1.22 8.32 -4.34
CA VAL A 8 -2.17 8.13 -3.23
C VAL A 8 -3.50 8.77 -3.64
N PRO A 9 -4.48 7.97 -4.11
CA PRO A 9 -5.77 8.50 -4.56
C PRO A 9 -6.52 9.20 -3.42
N ASP A 10 -6.71 8.49 -2.30
CA ASP A 10 -7.39 9.03 -1.13
C ASP A 10 -6.94 8.31 0.15
N PHE A 11 -6.17 9.02 0.97
CA PHE A 11 -5.80 8.58 2.30
C PHE A 11 -5.62 9.75 3.27
N ARG A 12 -6.53 9.87 4.25
CA ARG A 12 -6.52 10.95 5.26
C ARG A 12 -6.51 12.34 4.58
N ALA A 13 -5.45 13.13 4.81
CA ALA A 13 -5.26 14.45 4.21
C ALA A 13 -4.63 14.41 2.80
N LEU A 14 -4.26 13.22 2.31
CA LEU A 14 -3.70 13.03 0.97
C LEU A 14 -4.84 12.74 0.00
N LYS A 15 -5.04 13.62 -0.97
CA LYS A 15 -6.05 13.49 -2.04
C LYS A 15 -5.35 13.71 -3.36
N ASP A 16 -5.51 12.76 -4.29
CA ASP A 16 -4.96 12.81 -5.64
C ASP A 16 -3.46 13.14 -5.68
N VAL A 17 -2.69 12.59 -4.74
CA VAL A 17 -1.24 12.80 -4.69
C VAL A 17 -0.59 11.93 -5.75
N ASP A 18 0.20 12.55 -6.62
CA ASP A 18 1.02 11.86 -7.62
C ASP A 18 2.38 12.57 -7.68
N ILE A 19 3.42 11.91 -7.17
CA ILE A 19 4.77 12.47 -7.10
C ILE A 19 5.72 11.53 -7.81
N THR A 20 6.39 12.06 -8.84
CA THR A 20 7.48 11.37 -9.54
C THR A 20 8.82 11.92 -9.06
N PHE A 21 9.73 11.01 -8.71
CA PHE A 21 11.09 11.31 -8.29
C PHE A 21 12.02 11.12 -9.49
N GLU A 22 12.42 12.23 -10.11
CA GLU A 22 13.23 12.19 -11.32
C GLU A 22 14.66 11.68 -11.06
N LYS A 23 15.18 10.85 -11.97
CA LYS A 23 16.48 10.18 -11.81
C LYS A 23 17.67 11.13 -12.04
N GLU A 24 17.43 12.26 -12.69
CA GLU A 24 18.45 13.15 -13.27
C GLU A 24 19.02 14.18 -12.27
N PHE A 25 18.37 14.39 -11.12
CA PHE A 25 18.85 15.34 -10.11
C PHE A 25 19.99 14.77 -9.25
N VAL A 26 21.06 15.56 -9.08
CA VAL A 26 22.16 15.25 -8.16
C VAL A 26 22.41 16.49 -7.27
N PRO A 27 22.28 16.39 -5.93
CA PRO A 27 21.86 15.20 -5.17
C PRO A 27 20.36 14.90 -5.35
N ARG A 28 19.98 13.62 -5.18
CA ARG A 28 18.58 13.15 -5.23
C ARG A 28 17.82 13.51 -3.94
N ILE A 29 17.67 14.80 -3.68
CA ILE A 29 16.98 15.35 -2.53
C ILE A 29 15.75 16.11 -3.04
N PHE A 30 14.57 15.69 -2.61
CA PHE A 30 13.31 16.29 -3.03
C PHE A 30 12.63 16.97 -1.82
N PRO A 31 12.56 18.32 -1.79
CA PRO A 31 11.84 19.00 -0.74
C PRO A 31 10.33 18.80 -0.91
N LEU A 32 9.66 18.35 0.15
CA LEU A 32 8.20 18.26 0.21
C LEU A 32 7.62 19.51 0.88
N GLY A 33 7.08 20.42 0.06
CA GLY A 33 6.46 21.66 0.52
C GLY A 33 4.94 21.58 0.56
N SER A 34 4.33 21.92 1.69
CA SER A 34 2.89 22.16 1.81
C SER A 34 2.58 22.93 3.09
N LEU A 35 1.34 23.42 3.25
CA LEU A 35 0.87 24.03 4.49
C LEU A 35 0.89 23.03 5.66
N ASN A 36 0.87 23.54 6.89
CA ASN A 36 0.70 22.69 8.07
C ASN A 36 -0.65 21.97 7.99
N GLY A 37 -0.66 20.68 8.32
CA GLY A 37 -1.82 19.81 8.10
C GLY A 37 -1.97 19.25 6.68
N GLY A 38 -1.19 19.73 5.70
CA GLY A 38 -1.22 19.25 4.31
C GLY A 38 -0.56 17.88 4.09
N GLY A 39 -0.55 16.99 5.09
CA GLY A 39 -0.19 15.58 4.92
C GLY A 39 1.29 15.21 4.75
N LYS A 40 2.26 16.14 4.83
CA LYS A 40 3.70 15.83 4.62
C LYS A 40 4.22 14.65 5.44
N SER A 41 4.01 14.70 6.76
CA SER A 41 4.44 13.63 7.67
C SER A 41 3.66 12.34 7.40
N THR A 42 2.37 12.45 7.05
CA THR A 42 1.53 11.31 6.70
C THR A 42 2.01 10.59 5.45
N LEU A 43 2.42 11.32 4.41
CA LEU A 43 2.97 10.75 3.17
C LEU A 43 4.27 9.98 3.45
N LEU A 44 5.20 10.59 4.20
CA LEU A 44 6.45 9.92 4.57
C LEU A 44 6.21 8.67 5.43
N GLN A 45 5.30 8.76 6.41
CA GLN A 45 4.88 7.64 7.23
C GLN A 45 4.25 6.52 6.39
N LEU A 46 3.37 6.87 5.44
CA LEU A 46 2.71 5.93 4.55
C LEU A 46 3.74 5.18 3.70
N ILE A 47 4.63 5.89 3.00
CA ILE A 47 5.70 5.28 2.20
C ILE A 47 6.52 4.31 3.05
N PHE A 48 6.97 4.77 4.22
CA PHE A 48 7.81 3.96 5.10
C PHE A 48 7.09 2.69 5.57
N VAL A 49 5.87 2.80 6.07
CA VAL A 49 5.13 1.65 6.59
C VAL A 49 4.79 0.66 5.48
N LEU A 50 4.39 1.14 4.29
CA LEU A 50 4.06 0.26 3.17
C LEU A 50 5.27 -0.49 2.63
N LEU A 51 6.43 0.16 2.51
CA LEU A 51 7.63 -0.48 1.98
C LEU A 51 8.42 -1.29 3.02
N HIS A 52 8.40 -0.89 4.29
CA HIS A 52 9.29 -1.43 5.32
C HIS A 52 8.58 -2.30 6.37
N CYS A 53 7.29 -2.11 6.60
CA CYS A 53 6.54 -2.83 7.63
C CYS A 53 5.58 -3.89 7.07
N SER A 54 5.19 -3.80 5.79
CA SER A 54 4.24 -4.74 5.18
C SER A 54 4.75 -6.17 5.12
N SER A 55 6.07 -6.35 4.94
CA SER A 55 6.72 -7.66 4.82
C SER A 55 7.18 -8.26 6.15
N ASP A 56 7.05 -7.54 7.27
CA ASP A 56 7.56 -7.98 8.58
C ASP A 56 6.39 -8.26 9.55
N PRO A 57 6.19 -9.54 9.96
CA PRO A 57 5.12 -9.91 10.90
C PRO A 57 5.14 -9.15 12.23
N GLU A 58 6.32 -8.82 12.76
CA GLU A 58 6.45 -8.10 14.03
C GLU A 58 6.01 -6.64 13.91
N ARG A 59 6.01 -6.10 12.69
CA ARG A 59 5.66 -4.70 12.38
C ARG A 59 4.21 -4.52 11.93
N LYS A 60 3.44 -5.60 11.82
CA LYS A 60 1.99 -5.56 11.54
C LYS A 60 1.20 -4.59 12.42
N PRO A 61 1.50 -4.41 13.74
CA PRO A 61 0.80 -3.43 14.56
C PRO A 61 0.88 -2.00 14.02
N PHE A 62 2.02 -1.59 13.45
CA PHE A 62 2.18 -0.26 12.86
C PHE A 62 1.30 -0.05 11.64
N LEU A 63 1.15 -1.10 10.83
CA LEU A 63 0.28 -1.09 9.65
C LEU A 63 -1.19 -1.05 10.08
N LYS A 64 -1.60 -1.85 11.08
CA LYS A 64 -2.96 -1.79 11.66
C LYS A 64 -3.28 -0.37 12.17
N ASN A 65 -2.36 0.25 12.89
CA ASN A 65 -2.52 1.61 13.41
C ASN A 65 -2.61 2.66 12.29
N LEU A 66 -1.80 2.52 11.22
CA LEU A 66 -1.84 3.43 10.09
C LEU A 66 -3.18 3.32 9.35
N LEU A 67 -3.67 2.10 9.13
CA LEU A 67 -4.90 1.82 8.39
C LEU A 67 -6.17 2.03 9.22
N GLN A 68 -6.07 2.42 10.48
CA GLN A 68 -7.24 2.68 11.32
C GLN A 68 -8.18 3.70 10.64
N GLY A 69 -9.43 3.28 10.42
CA GLY A 69 -10.46 4.09 9.76
C GLY A 69 -10.42 4.08 8.23
N PHE A 70 -9.43 3.43 7.61
CA PHE A 70 -9.42 3.20 6.16
C PHE A 70 -10.45 2.10 5.82
N LYS A 71 -11.54 2.49 5.18
CA LYS A 71 -12.64 1.59 4.79
C LYS A 71 -12.91 1.72 3.30
N ILE A 72 -13.37 0.65 2.68
CA ILE A 72 -13.84 0.68 1.29
C ILE A 72 -15.11 1.53 1.23
N HIS A 73 -15.27 2.32 0.17
CA HIS A 73 -16.46 3.16 0.01
C HIS A 73 -17.70 2.29 -0.22
N GLU A 74 -18.86 2.83 0.14
CA GLU A 74 -20.14 2.16 -0.12
C GLU A 74 -20.30 1.96 -1.64
N GLY A 75 -20.67 0.74 -2.04
CA GLY A 75 -20.81 0.38 -3.46
C GLY A 75 -19.51 -0.03 -4.18
N GLU A 76 -18.33 0.16 -3.59
CA GLU A 76 -17.04 -0.29 -4.18
C GLU A 76 -16.59 -1.63 -3.59
N ASP A 77 -15.94 -2.49 -4.37
CA ASP A 77 -15.39 -3.77 -3.86
C ASP A 77 -13.91 -3.71 -3.54
N LYS A 78 -13.21 -2.73 -4.11
CA LYS A 78 -11.78 -2.48 -3.96
C LYS A 78 -11.54 -1.01 -3.64
N ARG A 79 -10.63 -0.72 -2.72
CA ARG A 79 -10.12 0.64 -2.51
C ARG A 79 -8.60 0.63 -2.56
N VAL A 80 -8.03 1.37 -3.50
CA VAL A 80 -6.58 1.55 -3.61
C VAL A 80 -6.09 2.50 -2.52
N LEU A 81 -5.06 2.09 -1.79
CA LEU A 81 -4.39 2.90 -0.77
C LEU A 81 -3.24 3.70 -1.38
N ALA A 82 -2.33 3.02 -2.09
CA ALA A 82 -1.21 3.64 -2.75
C ALA A 82 -0.66 2.76 -3.88
N ILE A 83 -0.10 3.39 -4.91
CA ILE A 83 0.70 2.72 -5.95
C ILE A 83 2.11 3.29 -5.84
N ILE A 84 3.11 2.41 -5.78
CA ILE A 84 4.50 2.80 -5.59
C ILE A 84 5.36 2.15 -6.68
N ASP A 85 6.06 2.98 -7.44
CA ASP A 85 7.03 2.53 -8.43
C ASP A 85 8.44 2.56 -7.82
N VAL A 86 9.14 1.43 -7.89
CA VAL A 86 10.50 1.27 -7.37
C VAL A 86 11.40 0.73 -8.46
N TRP A 87 12.59 1.29 -8.58
CA TRP A 87 13.67 0.67 -9.35
C TRP A 87 14.43 -0.29 -8.46
N ASP A 88 14.43 -1.58 -8.76
CA ASP A 88 15.15 -2.57 -7.96
C ASP A 88 16.67 -2.55 -8.23
N GLY A 89 17.07 -2.23 -9.46
CA GLY A 89 18.45 -2.30 -9.95
C GLY A 89 18.49 -2.72 -11.42
N GLU A 90 17.51 -3.50 -11.85
CA GLU A 90 17.39 -4.11 -13.17
C GLU A 90 16.11 -3.67 -13.90
N LYS A 91 15.01 -3.52 -13.16
CA LYS A 91 13.69 -3.17 -13.70
C LYS A 91 12.93 -2.19 -12.81
N ASN A 92 11.93 -1.54 -13.42
CA ASN A 92 10.90 -0.83 -12.68
C ASN A 92 9.89 -1.87 -12.17
N VAL A 93 9.57 -1.81 -10.88
CA VAL A 93 8.57 -2.65 -10.22
C VAL A 93 7.47 -1.73 -9.69
N GLU A 94 6.24 -1.97 -10.13
CA GLU A 94 5.05 -1.32 -9.61
C GLU A 94 4.47 -2.18 -8.48
N ILE A 95 4.18 -1.55 -7.34
CA ILE A 95 3.60 -2.21 -6.17
C ILE A 95 2.30 -1.49 -5.83
N GLU A 96 1.17 -2.16 -6.03
CA GLU A 96 -0.15 -1.65 -5.66
C GLU A 96 -0.58 -2.17 -4.28
N PHE A 97 -0.91 -1.25 -3.38
CA PHE A 97 -1.51 -1.53 -2.08
C PHE A 97 -3.00 -1.18 -2.12
N PHE A 98 -3.86 -2.15 -1.81
CA PHE A 98 -5.31 -1.98 -1.84
C PHE A 98 -6.00 -2.79 -0.72
N SER A 99 -7.26 -2.45 -0.44
CA SER A 99 -8.18 -3.26 0.36
C SER A 99 -9.31 -3.79 -0.52
N TYR A 100 -9.84 -4.97 -0.18
CA TYR A 100 -11.02 -5.58 -0.80
C TYR A 100 -12.07 -5.92 0.25
N LYS A 101 -13.33 -5.96 -0.17
CA LYS A 101 -14.41 -6.50 0.66
C LYS A 101 -14.21 -8.01 0.81
N ASP A 102 -14.38 -8.51 2.02
CA ASP A 102 -14.27 -9.94 2.33
C ASP A 102 -15.16 -10.81 1.42
N SER A 103 -16.36 -10.34 1.09
CA SER A 103 -17.27 -11.04 0.17
C SER A 103 -16.63 -11.27 -1.21
N HIS A 104 -15.94 -10.26 -1.74
CA HIS A 104 -15.31 -10.31 -3.05
C HIS A 104 -13.98 -11.08 -3.03
N ILE A 105 -13.24 -11.05 -1.92
CA ILE A 105 -12.04 -11.89 -1.76
C ILE A 105 -12.41 -13.37 -1.81
N LYS A 106 -13.51 -13.77 -1.16
CA LYS A 106 -13.97 -15.17 -1.14
C LYS A 106 -14.37 -15.69 -2.52
N GLU A 107 -14.86 -14.81 -3.40
CA GLU A 107 -15.17 -15.14 -4.80
C GLU A 107 -13.90 -15.26 -5.66
N LEU A 108 -12.92 -14.37 -5.47
CA LEU A 108 -11.64 -14.39 -6.19
C LEU A 108 -10.71 -15.52 -5.75
N PHE A 109 -10.75 -15.86 -4.46
CA PHE A 109 -9.97 -16.91 -3.84
C PHE A 109 -10.94 -17.78 -3.03
N PRO A 110 -11.52 -18.84 -3.63
CA PRO A 110 -12.25 -19.84 -2.87
C PRO A 110 -11.25 -20.53 -1.95
N LEU A 111 -11.07 -19.97 -0.76
CA LEU A 111 -10.29 -20.58 0.30
C LEU A 111 -11.03 -21.86 0.69
N ASN A 112 -10.40 -23.01 0.47
CA ASN A 112 -10.94 -24.31 0.90
C ASN A 112 -11.29 -24.21 2.40
N GLU A 113 -12.55 -24.48 2.74
CA GLU A 113 -13.16 -24.29 4.06
C GLU A 113 -12.61 -25.20 5.19
N GLU A 114 -11.37 -25.70 5.08
CA GLU A 114 -10.78 -26.58 6.10
C GLU A 114 -10.03 -25.83 7.22
N ASP A 115 -9.72 -24.54 7.05
CA ASP A 115 -9.17 -23.70 8.13
C ASP A 115 -10.27 -22.85 8.78
N ASN A 116 -11.16 -23.52 9.51
CA ASN A 116 -12.16 -22.90 10.40
C ASN A 116 -11.51 -22.29 11.66
N ASN A 117 -10.71 -21.24 11.46
CA ASN A 117 -10.39 -20.24 12.49
C ASN A 117 -9.91 -18.95 11.82
N VAL A 118 -10.72 -18.40 10.91
CA VAL A 118 -10.52 -17.04 10.41
C VAL A 118 -11.08 -16.09 11.45
N ASP A 119 -10.29 -15.80 12.48
CA ASP A 119 -10.46 -14.60 13.27
C ASP A 119 -10.56 -13.42 12.28
N CYS A 120 -11.66 -12.67 12.32
CA CYS A 120 -11.89 -11.46 11.51
C CYS A 120 -10.84 -10.34 11.75
N ASP A 121 -9.80 -10.61 12.54
CA ASP A 121 -8.63 -9.76 12.79
C ASP A 121 -7.45 -10.00 11.83
N ASN A 122 -7.60 -10.95 10.90
CA ASN A 122 -6.62 -11.27 9.88
C ASN A 122 -6.76 -10.35 8.67
N LEU A 123 -6.22 -9.12 8.78
CA LEU A 123 -5.72 -8.41 7.60
C LEU A 123 -4.62 -9.27 6.99
N THR A 124 -4.98 -10.13 6.04
CA THR A 124 -4.06 -10.95 5.25
C THR A 124 -3.37 -10.04 4.25
N PHE A 125 -2.17 -9.58 4.61
CA PHE A 125 -1.24 -8.96 3.66
C PHE A 125 -0.64 -10.07 2.80
N SER A 126 -1.24 -10.33 1.65
CA SER A 126 -0.60 -11.15 0.63
C SER A 126 0.47 -10.29 -0.04
N ALA A 127 1.72 -10.38 0.44
CA ALA A 127 2.84 -10.17 -0.46
C ALA A 127 2.67 -11.17 -1.64
N PRO A 128 2.94 -10.77 -2.89
CA PRO A 128 2.54 -11.49 -4.10
C PRO A 128 3.36 -12.78 -4.34
N GLN A 129 3.74 -13.52 -3.31
CA GLN A 129 4.40 -14.82 -3.46
C GLN A 129 3.50 -15.88 -4.10
N LYS A 130 2.18 -15.68 -4.12
CA LYS A 130 1.21 -16.61 -4.75
C LYS A 130 0.64 -16.13 -6.09
N LEU A 131 1.08 -14.98 -6.61
CA LEU A 131 0.61 -14.48 -7.91
C LEU A 131 1.54 -14.86 -9.08
N GLU A 132 2.75 -15.37 -8.78
CA GLU A 132 3.69 -15.82 -9.82
C GLU A 132 3.32 -17.20 -10.42
N ASP A 133 2.41 -17.95 -9.78
CA ASP A 133 1.90 -19.23 -10.29
C ASP A 133 0.74 -19.09 -11.30
N LEU A 134 0.38 -17.86 -11.68
CA LEU A 134 -0.66 -17.56 -12.67
C LEU A 134 -0.02 -17.10 -14.00
N LYS A 135 0.50 -18.06 -14.77
CA LYS A 135 0.64 -17.97 -16.22
C LYS A 135 -0.19 -19.06 -16.90
#